data_AF-A0A952ULT7-F1
#
_entry.id   AF-A0A952ULT7-F1
#
_cell.length_a   1.000
_cell.length_b   1.000
_cell.length_c   1.000
_cell.angle_alpha   90.00
_cell.angle_beta   90.00
_cell.angle_gamma   90.00
#
_symmetry.space_group_name_H-M   'P 1'
#
loop_
_entity.id
_entity.type
_entity.pdbx_description
1 polymer ?
#
loop_
_entity_poly.entity_id
_entity_poly.type
_entity_poly.pdbx_seq_one_letter_code
_entity_poly.pdbx_strand_id
1 'polypeptide(L)'
;MTAALRTLAMLTLLLSGPAPAQRVLGPSFPTDGGIAYFDVVVYGSEPEGITAAVAAAEEGARTLMVTADARLGGLFVLGELNMLDMRTQPFNYQRGLFQRWWRMVGAMDAFDVPVAERAFQRMLADAGVEVWTESGRVAPRYVDGVLRGIELTDLGVEVNALQVVDASADADLAAQTAAPFDIGWERFGVSQRQADTLVLNVAGVDWQALRRGVSARGRGYANMRETVAWGSFGGVPTAYVPTRPDARLRGLNLGLQNDGSVLVNALLLYGLDPLDPESLAEGRARGLVEGEAIVAYLREHLPGFETARLAGAASELYVRESRHLLADCVLSADAVLDNLVTADAVAAGGYPLDAQSFTAHDAGFVWGAPEMYGGRLCMLTTAAVDNLWVVGRSAGYDPVAFASARVVPFGMAMGEAAGVAAATAVRLAVPTSTVAHDQGLVMGVRQALAGRGAYLPEARARRAVGPVDHQAYGAFRTLLARGLAVGGYDNDPKLDAQVSALSFAYLLSNVSTRFYFRTDVGGELVELTLELVADDAGAPLTSEIAGEVLARAACLLTTCPPSSAWEDLRIAGLATGPEPQAGLTRGDSYRLAAALAGEAP
;
A
#
# COMPACT_ATOMS: atom_id res chain seq x y z
N MET A 1 -34.69 -13.69 -45.42
CA MET A 1 -33.43 -13.35 -46.13
C MET A 1 -33.47 -11.90 -46.58
N THR A 2 -33.23 -10.95 -45.67
CA THR A 2 -32.95 -9.51 -45.92
C THR A 2 -32.99 -8.79 -44.57
N ALA A 3 -31.82 -8.45 -44.03
CA ALA A 3 -31.53 -7.41 -43.02
C ALA A 3 -30.17 -7.68 -42.34
N ALA A 4 -29.83 -8.95 -42.11
CA ALA A 4 -28.66 -9.36 -41.32
C ALA A 4 -27.30 -9.33 -42.06
N LEU A 5 -27.28 -9.15 -43.39
CA LEU A 5 -26.03 -9.15 -44.19
C LEU A 5 -25.47 -7.77 -44.52
N ARG A 6 -26.17 -6.67 -44.18
CA ARG A 6 -25.66 -5.30 -44.46
C ARG A 6 -24.83 -4.70 -43.32
N THR A 7 -24.93 -5.25 -42.11
CA THR A 7 -24.17 -4.75 -40.94
C THR A 7 -22.77 -5.38 -40.82
N LEU A 8 -22.52 -6.52 -41.48
CA LEU A 8 -21.23 -7.20 -41.43
C LEU A 8 -20.21 -6.68 -42.46
N ALA A 9 -20.65 -5.95 -43.49
CA ALA A 9 -19.79 -5.44 -44.57
C ALA A 9 -19.21 -4.04 -44.28
N MET A 10 -19.69 -3.33 -43.26
CA MET A 10 -19.18 -2.01 -42.87
C MET A 10 -18.05 -2.09 -41.82
N LEU A 11 -17.80 -3.26 -41.22
CA LEU A 11 -16.72 -3.47 -40.25
C LEU A 11 -15.40 -3.94 -40.88
N THR A 12 -15.41 -4.30 -42.17
CA THR A 12 -14.23 -4.82 -42.90
C THR A 12 -13.61 -3.82 -43.90
N LEU A 13 -14.06 -2.56 -43.91
CA LEU A 13 -13.61 -1.54 -44.89
C LEU A 13 -13.01 -0.26 -44.26
N LEU A 14 -12.68 -0.27 -42.98
CA LEU A 14 -11.92 0.79 -42.30
C LEU A 14 -10.46 0.40 -41.96
N LEU A 15 -9.97 -0.72 -42.51
CA LEU A 15 -8.59 -1.22 -42.31
C LEU A 15 -7.61 -0.81 -43.43
N SER A 16 -7.92 0.25 -44.18
CA SER A 16 -6.98 0.85 -45.13
C SER A 16 -7.07 2.37 -45.08
N GLY A 17 -6.79 2.93 -43.89
CA GLY A 17 -6.34 4.32 -43.81
C GLY A 17 -4.98 4.47 -44.47
N PRO A 18 -4.60 5.69 -44.92
CA PRO A 18 -3.26 5.92 -45.47
C PRO A 18 -2.22 5.44 -44.45
N ALA A 19 -1.16 4.78 -44.92
CA ALA A 19 -0.05 4.38 -44.09
C ALA A 19 0.35 5.55 -43.17
N PRO A 20 0.51 5.34 -41.85
CA PRO A 20 0.95 6.40 -40.96
C PRO A 20 2.25 6.96 -41.54
N ALA A 21 2.32 8.29 -41.62
CA ALA A 21 3.54 8.98 -42.01
C ALA A 21 4.71 8.35 -41.25
N GLN A 22 5.72 7.92 -42.01
CA GLN A 22 6.92 7.28 -41.50
C GLN A 22 7.48 8.14 -40.36
N ARG A 23 7.31 7.69 -39.10
CA ARG A 23 7.85 8.38 -37.91
C ARG A 23 9.36 8.33 -38.03
N VAL A 24 9.97 9.44 -38.43
CA VAL A 24 11.43 9.61 -38.36
C VAL A 24 11.75 9.85 -36.89
N LEU A 25 12.02 8.77 -36.16
CA LEU A 25 12.59 8.82 -34.81
C LEU A 25 14.09 9.08 -34.95
N GLY A 26 14.58 10.14 -34.32
CA GLY A 26 16.00 10.49 -34.26
C GLY A 26 16.87 9.43 -33.55
N PRO A 27 18.21 9.59 -33.60
CA PRO A 27 19.17 8.58 -33.16
C PRO A 27 19.07 8.21 -31.67
N SER A 28 19.65 7.06 -31.35
CA SER A 28 19.52 6.28 -30.10
C SER A 28 20.21 6.85 -28.87
N PHE A 29 21.08 7.84 -29.01
CA PHE A 29 21.64 8.62 -27.89
C PHE A 29 21.94 10.02 -28.42
N PRO A 30 21.43 11.09 -27.80
CA PRO A 30 21.93 12.41 -28.11
C PRO A 30 23.33 12.55 -27.50
N THR A 31 24.28 13.09 -28.27
CA THR A 31 25.51 13.68 -27.70
C THR A 31 25.15 14.77 -26.68
N ASP A 32 26.05 15.09 -25.74
CA ASP A 32 25.88 16.14 -24.71
C ASP A 32 25.03 17.33 -25.18
N GLY A 33 23.93 17.60 -24.47
CA GLY A 33 22.98 18.67 -24.78
C GLY A 33 21.93 18.32 -25.85
N GLY A 34 21.74 17.05 -26.20
CA GLY A 34 20.79 16.63 -27.23
C GLY A 34 19.46 16.07 -26.68
N ILE A 35 18.48 15.97 -27.58
CA ILE A 35 17.11 15.54 -27.31
C ILE A 35 16.92 14.08 -27.74
N ALA A 36 16.48 13.20 -26.84
CA ALA A 36 16.11 11.82 -27.14
C ALA A 36 14.60 11.69 -27.37
N TYR A 37 14.17 10.69 -28.15
CA TYR A 37 12.75 10.48 -28.48
C TYR A 37 12.31 9.05 -28.20
N PHE A 38 11.31 8.92 -27.34
CA PHE A 38 10.67 7.67 -26.96
C PHE A 38 9.15 7.81 -27.07
N ASP A 39 8.47 6.67 -27.11
CA ASP A 39 7.01 6.63 -27.01
C ASP A 39 6.59 6.73 -25.54
N VAL A 40 7.25 5.96 -24.68
CA VAL A 40 7.00 5.89 -23.24
C VAL A 40 8.32 6.06 -22.49
N VAL A 41 8.33 6.91 -21.47
CA VAL A 41 9.40 6.96 -20.48
C VAL A 41 8.87 6.53 -19.12
N VAL A 42 9.62 5.67 -18.43
CA VAL A 42 9.34 5.22 -17.07
C VAL A 42 10.43 5.74 -16.16
N TYR A 43 10.08 6.53 -15.16
CA TYR A 43 11.01 7.05 -14.15
C TYR A 43 10.91 6.23 -12.87
N GLY A 44 12.02 5.66 -12.41
CA GLY A 44 12.10 4.79 -11.23
C GLY A 44 12.18 3.30 -11.58
N SER A 45 12.96 2.57 -10.77
CA SER A 45 13.24 1.14 -10.96
C SER A 45 12.51 0.22 -9.98
N GLU A 46 11.47 0.72 -9.31
CA GLU A 46 10.59 -0.12 -8.50
C GLU A 46 10.02 -1.28 -9.36
N PRO A 47 9.74 -2.45 -8.77
CA PRO A 47 9.21 -3.60 -9.51
C PRO A 47 7.99 -3.25 -10.38
N GLU A 48 7.14 -2.33 -9.91
CA GLU A 48 6.01 -1.76 -10.63
C GLU A 48 6.42 -1.04 -11.91
N GLY A 49 7.42 -0.17 -11.83
CA GLY A 49 8.00 0.53 -12.99
C GLY A 49 8.61 -0.44 -14.00
N ILE A 50 9.29 -1.48 -13.51
CA ILE A 50 9.88 -2.51 -14.38
C ILE A 50 8.79 -3.25 -15.14
N THR A 51 7.69 -3.62 -14.48
CA THR A 51 6.55 -4.25 -15.17
C THR A 51 5.87 -3.31 -16.16
N ALA A 52 5.76 -2.01 -15.85
CA ALA A 52 5.21 -1.02 -16.78
C ALA A 52 6.07 -0.86 -18.03
N ALA A 53 7.40 -0.75 -17.86
CA ALA A 53 8.33 -0.61 -18.98
C ALA A 53 8.33 -1.83 -19.89
N VAL A 54 8.40 -3.04 -19.30
CA VAL A 54 8.34 -4.31 -20.04
C VAL A 54 7.01 -4.43 -20.79
N ALA A 55 5.88 -4.09 -20.16
CA ALA A 55 4.58 -4.16 -20.79
C ALA A 55 4.41 -3.16 -21.94
N ALA A 56 4.88 -1.91 -21.79
CA ALA A 56 4.85 -0.92 -22.85
C ALA A 56 5.69 -1.36 -24.06
N ALA A 57 6.90 -1.88 -23.82
CA ALA A 57 7.79 -2.36 -24.88
C ALA A 57 7.25 -3.59 -25.61
N GLU A 58 6.68 -4.56 -24.88
CA GLU A 58 6.03 -5.72 -25.49
C GLU A 58 4.78 -5.37 -26.32
N GLU A 59 4.11 -4.25 -26.01
CA GLU A 59 3.03 -3.68 -26.83
C GLU A 59 3.54 -2.85 -28.03
N GLY A 60 4.86 -2.81 -28.23
CA GLY A 60 5.52 -2.21 -29.39
C GLY A 60 5.91 -0.74 -29.21
N ALA A 61 5.80 -0.16 -28.01
CA ALA A 61 6.26 1.20 -27.75
C ALA A 61 7.79 1.24 -27.59
N ARG A 62 8.45 2.21 -28.22
CA ARG A 62 9.87 2.50 -27.92
C ARG A 62 9.96 3.05 -26.50
N THR A 63 10.51 2.26 -25.59
CA THR A 63 10.42 2.51 -24.15
C THR A 63 11.78 2.77 -23.53
N LEU A 64 11.88 3.83 -22.73
CA LEU A 64 13.02 4.14 -21.88
C LEU A 64 12.64 3.97 -20.41
N MET A 65 13.50 3.32 -19.63
CA MET A 65 13.51 3.38 -18.18
C MET A 65 14.68 4.23 -17.70
N VAL A 66 14.41 5.20 -16.82
CA VAL A 66 15.43 6.06 -16.20
C VAL A 66 15.32 5.92 -14.68
N THR A 67 16.43 5.74 -13.99
CA THR A 67 16.48 5.79 -12.52
C THR A 67 17.72 6.50 -12.00
N ALA A 68 17.62 7.10 -10.82
CA ALA A 68 18.75 7.66 -10.10
C ALA A 68 19.66 6.56 -9.50
N ASP A 69 19.13 5.35 -9.33
CA ASP A 69 19.84 4.23 -8.70
C ASP A 69 20.87 3.60 -9.64
N ALA A 70 21.94 3.07 -9.06
CA ALA A 70 22.91 2.25 -9.81
C ALA A 70 22.42 0.79 -10.04
N ARG A 71 21.49 0.32 -9.20
CA ARG A 71 20.95 -1.05 -9.23
C ARG A 71 19.45 -1.00 -9.50
N LEU A 72 18.92 -2.05 -10.11
CA LEU A 72 17.51 -2.12 -10.53
C LEU A 72 16.70 -3.02 -9.61
N GLY A 73 15.46 -2.62 -9.32
CA GLY A 73 14.48 -3.43 -8.60
C GLY A 73 14.00 -2.84 -7.28
N GLY A 74 14.32 -1.57 -7.00
CA GLY A 74 13.75 -0.78 -5.90
C GLY A 74 13.66 -1.53 -4.59
N LEU A 75 12.47 -1.57 -3.98
CA LEU A 75 12.23 -2.19 -2.68
C LEU A 75 12.69 -3.66 -2.55
N PHE A 76 12.63 -4.45 -3.63
CA PHE A 76 13.10 -5.85 -3.61
C PHE A 76 14.62 -5.98 -3.61
N VAL A 77 15.34 -4.96 -4.08
CA VAL A 77 16.80 -5.02 -4.30
C VAL A 77 17.57 -4.03 -3.42
N LEU A 78 17.15 -2.78 -3.38
CA LEU A 78 17.73 -1.70 -2.58
C LEU A 78 17.23 -1.74 -1.14
N GLY A 79 15.93 -2.02 -0.94
CA GLY A 79 15.31 -2.22 0.37
C GLY A 79 15.44 -3.65 0.92
N GLU A 80 16.00 -4.58 0.13
CA GLU A 80 16.16 -6.00 0.44
C GLU A 80 14.90 -6.69 1.01
N LEU A 81 13.69 -6.25 0.61
CA LEU A 81 12.45 -6.88 1.04
C LEU A 81 12.26 -8.22 0.28
N ASN A 82 12.89 -9.28 0.79
CA ASN A 82 12.97 -10.56 0.07
C ASN A 82 11.87 -11.56 0.43
N MET A 83 10.98 -11.23 1.36
CA MET A 83 9.81 -12.03 1.70
C MET A 83 8.58 -11.43 1.02
N LEU A 84 7.87 -12.24 0.24
CA LEU A 84 6.75 -11.77 -0.56
C LEU A 84 5.43 -11.84 0.23
N ASP A 85 4.76 -10.70 0.33
CA ASP A 85 3.39 -10.59 0.85
C ASP A 85 2.38 -11.03 -0.23
N MET A 86 2.37 -12.34 -0.49
CA MET A 86 1.45 -12.94 -1.46
C MET A 86 0.19 -13.42 -0.76
N ARG A 87 -0.95 -13.11 -1.35
CA ARG A 87 -2.17 -13.83 -1.00
C ARG A 87 -2.47 -14.91 -2.03
N THR A 88 -2.36 -16.15 -1.57
CA THR A 88 -2.46 -17.35 -2.40
C THR A 88 -3.77 -18.12 -2.18
N GLN A 89 -4.75 -17.54 -1.48
CA GLN A 89 -6.02 -18.19 -1.18
C GLN A 89 -7.19 -17.52 -1.92
N PRO A 90 -8.03 -18.28 -2.65
CA PRO A 90 -7.90 -19.72 -2.91
C PRO A 90 -6.80 -20.06 -3.93
N PHE A 91 -6.24 -19.09 -4.64
CA PHE A 91 -5.10 -19.24 -5.55
C PHE A 91 -4.30 -17.93 -5.65
N ASN A 92 -3.06 -18.01 -6.17
CA ASN A 92 -2.27 -16.82 -6.51
C ASN A 92 -2.88 -16.11 -7.74
N TYR A 93 -3.42 -14.91 -7.52
CA TYR A 93 -3.97 -14.07 -8.59
C TYR A 93 -2.96 -13.06 -9.15
N GLN A 94 -1.78 -12.89 -8.54
CA GLN A 94 -0.68 -12.15 -9.15
C GLN A 94 -0.02 -13.02 -10.22
N ARG A 95 -0.52 -12.88 -11.45
CA ARG A 95 -0.04 -13.59 -12.66
C ARG A 95 0.70 -12.61 -13.60
N GLY A 96 0.66 -12.83 -14.92
CA GLY A 96 1.30 -11.93 -15.88
C GLY A 96 2.81 -11.79 -15.66
N LEU A 97 3.30 -10.56 -15.71
CA LEU A 97 4.73 -10.25 -15.53
C LEU A 97 5.24 -10.56 -14.12
N PHE A 98 4.43 -10.40 -13.07
CA PHE A 98 4.83 -10.83 -11.73
C PHE A 98 5.10 -12.34 -11.72
N GLN A 99 4.21 -13.17 -12.28
CA GLN A 99 4.43 -14.62 -12.31
C GLN A 99 5.63 -15.01 -13.17
N ARG A 100 5.90 -14.26 -14.26
CA ARG A 100 7.11 -14.45 -15.07
C ARG A 100 8.37 -14.22 -14.23
N TRP A 101 8.45 -13.09 -13.55
CA TRP A 101 9.56 -12.76 -12.64
C TRP A 101 9.68 -13.78 -11.50
N TRP A 102 8.56 -14.09 -10.83
CA TRP A 102 8.51 -15.00 -9.68
C TRP A 102 9.06 -16.39 -10.01
N ARG A 103 8.81 -16.90 -11.22
CA ARG A 103 9.41 -18.16 -11.71
C ARG A 103 10.92 -18.06 -11.90
N MET A 104 11.43 -16.93 -12.38
CA MET A 104 12.87 -16.70 -12.59
C MET A 104 13.66 -16.64 -11.28
N VAL A 105 12.99 -16.32 -10.17
CA VAL A 105 13.58 -16.29 -8.82
C VAL A 105 13.28 -17.55 -7.99
N GLY A 106 12.71 -18.59 -8.60
CA GLY A 106 12.49 -19.90 -7.97
C GLY A 106 11.08 -20.19 -7.47
N ALA A 107 10.14 -19.25 -7.62
CA ALA A 107 8.73 -19.38 -7.24
C ALA A 107 8.48 -19.78 -5.77
N MET A 108 9.25 -19.18 -4.85
CA MET A 108 9.18 -19.40 -3.40
C MET A 108 8.60 -18.19 -2.67
N ASP A 109 8.35 -18.33 -1.36
CA ASP A 109 7.87 -17.24 -0.48
C ASP A 109 8.96 -16.18 -0.23
N ALA A 110 10.24 -16.56 -0.36
CA ALA A 110 11.37 -15.65 -0.36
C ALA A 110 12.33 -15.95 -1.50
N PHE A 111 13.05 -14.91 -1.92
CA PHE A 111 13.99 -14.95 -3.04
C PHE A 111 15.38 -14.45 -2.64
N ASP A 112 16.36 -14.78 -3.48
CA ASP A 112 17.71 -14.24 -3.37
C ASP A 112 17.81 -12.90 -4.12
N VAL A 113 18.23 -11.85 -3.41
CA VAL A 113 18.23 -10.46 -3.92
C VAL A 113 19.07 -10.31 -5.21
N PRO A 114 20.32 -10.83 -5.30
CA PRO A 114 21.06 -10.81 -6.56
C PRO A 114 20.37 -11.57 -7.72
N VAL A 115 19.66 -12.67 -7.44
CA VAL A 115 18.88 -13.38 -8.48
C VAL A 115 17.69 -12.55 -8.94
N ALA A 116 17.00 -11.87 -8.03
CA ALA A 116 15.88 -10.97 -8.34
C ALA A 116 16.30 -9.80 -9.24
N GLU A 117 17.39 -9.12 -8.91
CA GLU A 117 17.95 -8.03 -9.74
C GLU A 117 18.28 -8.53 -11.15
N ARG A 118 18.98 -9.66 -11.27
CA ARG A 118 19.27 -10.26 -12.58
C ARG A 118 18.01 -10.67 -13.34
N ALA A 119 16.96 -11.08 -12.65
CA ALA A 119 15.69 -11.42 -13.28
C ALA A 119 15.02 -10.17 -13.88
N PHE A 120 15.01 -9.06 -13.16
CA PHE A 120 14.54 -7.78 -13.68
C PHE A 120 15.35 -7.28 -14.87
N GLN A 121 16.68 -7.30 -14.77
CA GLN A 121 17.58 -6.93 -15.87
C GLN A 121 17.29 -7.76 -17.14
N ARG A 122 17.09 -9.07 -16.99
CA ARG A 122 16.71 -9.95 -18.10
C ARG A 122 15.35 -9.60 -18.69
N MET A 123 14.33 -9.35 -17.86
CA MET A 123 13.01 -8.96 -18.37
C MET A 123 13.04 -7.67 -19.18
N LEU A 124 13.78 -6.66 -18.72
CA LEU A 124 13.96 -5.40 -19.45
C LEU A 124 14.70 -5.61 -20.77
N ALA A 125 15.80 -6.37 -20.75
CA ALA A 125 16.60 -6.65 -21.93
C ALA A 125 15.83 -7.48 -22.98
N ASP A 126 15.12 -8.53 -22.55
CA ASP A 126 14.32 -9.39 -23.43
C ASP A 126 13.17 -8.62 -24.10
N ALA A 127 12.62 -7.62 -23.41
CA ALA A 127 11.58 -6.74 -23.95
C ALA A 127 12.13 -5.60 -24.84
N GLY A 128 13.45 -5.40 -24.88
CA GLY A 128 14.07 -4.32 -25.64
C GLY A 128 13.88 -2.94 -25.02
N VAL A 129 13.70 -2.86 -23.69
CA VAL A 129 13.64 -1.59 -22.95
C VAL A 129 15.05 -0.99 -22.88
N GLU A 130 15.18 0.27 -23.24
CA GLU A 130 16.41 1.03 -22.99
C GLU A 130 16.47 1.45 -21.52
N VAL A 131 17.61 1.31 -20.85
CA VAL A 131 17.74 1.55 -19.41
C VAL A 131 18.91 2.49 -19.14
N TRP A 132 18.64 3.61 -18.48
CA TRP A 132 19.63 4.56 -17.99
C TRP A 132 19.60 4.61 -16.46
N THR A 133 20.71 4.22 -15.83
CA THR A 133 20.91 4.28 -14.38
C THR A 133 21.72 5.52 -14.00
N GLU A 134 21.75 5.85 -12.71
CA GLU A 134 22.54 6.98 -12.19
C GLU A 134 22.21 8.30 -12.90
N SER A 135 20.92 8.55 -13.18
CA SER A 135 20.46 9.69 -13.97
C SER A 135 20.69 11.07 -13.34
N GLY A 136 21.05 11.12 -12.06
CA GLY A 136 20.97 12.33 -11.26
C GLY A 136 19.54 12.83 -11.12
N ARG A 137 19.37 14.14 -10.93
CA ARG A 137 18.06 14.78 -10.75
C ARG A 137 17.26 14.83 -12.04
N VAL A 138 16.00 14.42 -11.94
CA VAL A 138 15.04 14.38 -13.05
C VAL A 138 13.88 15.36 -12.79
N ALA A 139 13.52 16.13 -13.81
CA ALA A 139 12.42 17.08 -13.79
C ALA A 139 11.39 16.78 -14.91
N PRO A 140 10.10 17.14 -14.72
CA PRO A 140 9.08 16.97 -15.76
C PRO A 140 9.31 17.97 -16.90
N ARG A 141 9.23 17.49 -18.14
CA ARG A 141 9.46 18.31 -19.33
C ARG A 141 8.15 18.65 -20.02
N TYR A 142 7.90 19.95 -20.21
CA TYR A 142 6.69 20.46 -20.86
C TYR A 142 6.97 21.04 -22.25
N VAL A 143 6.07 20.77 -23.21
CA VAL A 143 6.01 21.46 -24.52
C VAL A 143 4.60 22.00 -24.69
N ASP A 144 4.49 23.30 -24.96
CA ASP A 144 3.21 23.99 -25.12
C ASP A 144 2.22 23.73 -23.97
N GLY A 145 2.74 23.66 -22.74
CA GLY A 145 1.96 23.40 -21.53
C GLY A 145 1.56 21.94 -21.31
N VAL A 146 1.97 21.01 -22.18
CA VAL A 146 1.67 19.57 -22.08
C VAL A 146 2.91 18.81 -21.61
N LEU A 147 2.73 17.88 -20.67
CA LEU A 147 3.81 16.99 -20.24
C LEU A 147 4.22 16.11 -21.43
N ARG A 148 5.50 16.20 -21.81
CA ARG A 148 6.08 15.55 -23.00
C ARG A 148 7.40 14.85 -22.69
N GLY A 149 7.58 14.37 -21.47
CA GLY A 149 8.74 13.58 -21.07
C GLY A 149 9.43 14.15 -19.85
N ILE A 150 10.75 14.01 -19.81
CA ILE A 150 11.60 14.34 -18.66
C ILE A 150 12.87 15.06 -19.08
N GLU A 151 13.53 15.71 -18.13
CA GLU A 151 14.86 16.29 -18.26
C GLU A 151 15.78 15.73 -17.17
N LEU A 152 16.92 15.18 -17.57
CA LEU A 152 17.99 14.79 -16.66
C LEU A 152 18.84 16.03 -16.42
N THR A 153 18.44 16.81 -15.43
CA THR A 153 18.91 18.18 -15.21
C THR A 153 20.41 18.27 -14.90
N ASP A 154 20.98 17.28 -14.23
CA ASP A 154 22.42 17.25 -13.93
C ASP A 154 23.26 16.93 -15.19
N LEU A 155 22.65 16.31 -16.21
CA LEU A 155 23.29 15.93 -17.47
C LEU A 155 22.92 16.87 -18.64
N GLY A 156 21.93 17.75 -18.47
CA GLY A 156 21.40 18.59 -19.54
C GLY A 156 20.81 17.78 -20.71
N VAL A 157 20.27 16.58 -20.43
CA VAL A 157 19.69 15.69 -21.43
C VAL A 157 18.17 15.78 -21.38
N GLU A 158 17.56 16.13 -22.50
CA GLU A 158 16.11 16.14 -22.65
C GLU A 158 15.61 14.83 -23.25
N VAL A 159 14.56 14.26 -22.68
CA VAL A 159 13.87 13.08 -23.21
C VAL A 159 12.44 13.46 -23.55
N ASN A 160 12.13 13.46 -24.84
CA ASN A 160 10.76 13.59 -25.32
C ASN A 160 10.05 12.23 -25.30
N ALA A 161 8.89 12.19 -24.66
CA ALA A 161 8.00 11.04 -24.61
C ALA A 161 6.53 11.47 -24.76
N LEU A 162 5.71 10.58 -25.33
CA LEU A 162 4.27 10.81 -25.45
C LEU A 162 3.51 10.44 -24.19
N GLN A 163 4.06 9.52 -23.40
CA GLN A 163 3.55 9.09 -22.10
C GLN A 163 4.71 9.01 -21.09
N VAL A 164 4.43 9.43 -19.86
CA VAL A 164 5.35 9.38 -18.73
C VAL A 164 4.73 8.50 -17.65
N VAL A 165 5.48 7.51 -17.19
CA VAL A 165 5.12 6.70 -16.03
C VAL A 165 6.06 7.06 -14.89
N ASP A 166 5.55 7.68 -13.85
CA ASP A 166 6.26 7.84 -12.59
C ASP A 166 6.07 6.58 -11.75
N ALA A 167 7.18 5.85 -11.62
CA ALA A 167 7.33 4.65 -10.81
C ALA A 167 8.46 4.82 -9.78
N SER A 168 8.82 6.06 -9.44
CA SER A 168 9.64 6.34 -8.26
C SER A 168 8.85 5.96 -7.00
N ALA A 169 9.55 5.58 -5.94
CA ALA A 169 8.93 5.06 -4.74
C ALA A 169 7.94 6.03 -4.09
N ASP A 170 8.15 7.34 -4.25
CA ASP A 170 7.40 8.42 -3.61
C ASP A 170 6.71 9.37 -4.61
N ALA A 171 6.62 8.98 -5.89
CA ALA A 171 6.09 9.80 -6.98
C ALA A 171 6.80 11.16 -7.14
N ASP A 172 8.13 11.16 -7.08
CA ASP A 172 8.97 12.36 -7.06
C ASP A 172 8.91 13.18 -8.34
N LEU A 173 8.64 12.56 -9.49
CA LEU A 173 8.47 13.28 -10.75
C LEU A 173 7.09 13.95 -10.79
N ALA A 174 6.04 13.21 -10.41
CA ALA A 174 4.68 13.70 -10.37
C ALA A 174 4.51 14.82 -9.32
N ALA A 175 5.20 14.75 -8.18
CA ALA A 175 5.20 15.80 -7.16
C ALA A 175 5.79 17.13 -7.65
N GLN A 176 6.57 17.13 -8.74
CA GLN A 176 7.08 18.34 -9.41
C GLN A 176 6.11 18.90 -10.46
N THR A 177 4.96 18.27 -10.66
CA THR A 177 3.89 18.71 -11.58
C THR A 177 2.72 19.33 -10.83
N ALA A 178 1.59 19.56 -11.51
CA ALA A 178 0.35 19.95 -10.85
C ALA A 178 -0.42 18.78 -10.20
N ALA A 179 0.14 17.56 -10.22
CA ALA A 179 -0.50 16.39 -9.63
C ALA A 179 -0.71 16.58 -8.12
N PRO A 180 -1.96 16.44 -7.62
CA PRO A 180 -2.26 16.63 -6.21
C PRO A 180 -2.04 15.36 -5.39
N PHE A 181 -1.57 15.50 -4.15
CA PHE A 181 -1.30 14.40 -3.23
C PHE A 181 -1.80 14.72 -1.83
N ASP A 182 -2.21 13.67 -1.11
CA ASP A 182 -2.20 13.67 0.35
C ASP A 182 -0.91 12.98 0.85
N ILE A 183 -0.40 13.34 2.03
CA ILE A 183 0.71 12.67 2.72
C ILE A 183 0.17 11.77 3.83
N GLY A 184 0.37 10.47 3.68
CA GLY A 184 -0.02 9.43 4.63
C GLY A 184 -1.47 9.56 5.06
N TRP A 185 -1.68 9.91 6.33
CA TRP A 185 -2.99 9.98 6.96
C TRP A 185 -3.50 11.41 7.19
N GLU A 186 -2.88 12.42 6.59
CA GLU A 186 -3.24 13.82 6.84
C GLU A 186 -4.70 14.13 6.46
N ARG A 187 -5.23 13.44 5.45
CA ARG A 187 -6.65 13.54 5.05
C ARG A 187 -7.63 13.08 6.13
N PHE A 188 -7.15 12.32 7.11
CA PHE A 188 -7.88 11.91 8.30
C PHE A 188 -7.40 12.67 9.56
N GLY A 189 -6.66 13.77 9.41
CA GLY A 189 -6.19 14.59 10.52
C GLY A 189 -5.10 13.94 11.37
N VAL A 190 -4.46 12.88 10.87
CA VAL A 190 -3.41 12.13 11.58
C VAL A 190 -2.07 12.43 10.93
N SER A 191 -1.13 12.97 11.70
CA SER A 191 0.22 13.28 11.23
C SER A 191 1.20 12.10 11.39
N GLN A 192 0.85 11.12 12.23
CA GLN A 192 1.62 9.89 12.35
C GLN A 192 1.47 9.04 11.09
N ARG A 193 2.54 8.30 10.78
CA ARG A 193 2.60 7.35 9.66
C ARG A 193 3.10 6.00 10.14
N GLN A 194 2.92 4.99 9.31
CA GLN A 194 3.50 3.67 9.55
C GLN A 194 5.02 3.75 9.68
N ALA A 195 5.57 3.00 10.64
CA ALA A 195 7.01 2.92 10.87
C ALA A 195 7.78 2.37 9.67
N ASP A 196 9.00 2.84 9.45
CA ASP A 196 9.89 2.32 8.43
C ASP A 196 10.73 1.17 8.96
N THR A 197 11.37 0.42 8.06
CA THR A 197 12.26 -0.66 8.43
C THR A 197 13.59 -0.57 7.71
N LEU A 198 14.69 -0.74 8.43
CA LEU A 198 15.94 -1.19 7.83
C LEU A 198 15.97 -2.72 7.86
N VAL A 199 15.99 -3.36 6.69
CA VAL A 199 16.17 -4.81 6.60
C VAL A 199 17.62 -5.15 6.89
N LEU A 200 17.86 -6.04 7.86
CA LEU A 200 19.19 -6.44 8.27
C LEU A 200 19.61 -7.72 7.53
N ASN A 201 20.85 -7.76 7.04
CA ASN A 201 21.43 -8.97 6.48
C ASN A 201 22.29 -9.67 7.54
N VAL A 202 21.89 -10.89 7.92
CA VAL A 202 22.50 -11.65 8.99
C VAL A 202 23.13 -12.93 8.44
N ALA A 203 24.45 -13.05 8.58
CA ALA A 203 25.20 -14.25 8.23
C ALA A 203 25.38 -15.16 9.44
N GLY A 204 25.69 -16.44 9.20
CA GLY A 204 25.98 -17.40 10.27
C GLY A 204 24.76 -17.93 11.01
N VAL A 205 23.58 -17.88 10.38
CA VAL A 205 22.35 -18.49 10.90
C VAL A 205 22.28 -19.96 10.44
N ASP A 206 22.20 -20.90 11.37
CA ASP A 206 21.87 -22.29 11.08
C ASP A 206 20.35 -22.42 10.87
N TRP A 207 19.92 -22.29 9.61
CA TRP A 207 18.51 -22.41 9.21
C TRP A 207 17.88 -23.74 9.62
N GLN A 208 18.64 -24.84 9.64
CA GLN A 208 18.12 -26.15 10.03
C GLN A 208 17.94 -26.25 11.54
N ALA A 209 18.84 -25.66 12.33
CA ALA A 209 18.67 -25.54 13.78
C ALA A 209 17.46 -24.65 14.11
N LEU A 210 17.29 -23.52 13.41
CA LEU A 210 16.10 -22.68 13.54
C LEU A 210 14.82 -23.48 13.24
N ARG A 211 14.79 -24.21 12.11
CA ARG A 211 13.65 -25.08 11.74
C ARG A 211 13.29 -26.10 12.83
N ARG A 212 14.30 -26.82 13.34
CA ARG A 212 14.12 -27.80 14.43
C ARG A 212 13.62 -27.11 15.71
N GLY A 213 14.21 -25.96 16.04
CA GLY A 213 13.87 -25.16 17.22
C GLY A 213 12.45 -24.61 17.19
N VAL A 214 11.98 -24.12 16.04
CA VAL A 214 10.59 -23.68 15.84
C VAL A 214 9.64 -24.88 15.93
N SER A 215 9.95 -25.97 15.22
CA SER A 215 9.11 -27.18 15.22
C SER A 215 8.94 -27.77 16.62
N ALA A 216 10.00 -27.80 17.42
CA ALA A 216 9.99 -28.32 18.79
C ALA A 216 9.12 -27.48 19.76
N ARG A 217 8.96 -26.18 19.50
CA ARG A 217 8.17 -25.26 20.33
C ARG A 217 6.72 -25.12 19.88
N GLY A 218 6.38 -25.63 18.70
CA GLY A 218 5.01 -25.71 18.18
C GLY A 218 4.49 -24.43 17.50
N ARG A 219 3.26 -24.50 17.00
CA ARG A 219 2.65 -23.48 16.11
C ARG A 219 2.48 -22.09 16.74
N GLY A 220 2.41 -22.00 18.07
CA GLY A 220 2.31 -20.72 18.78
C GLY A 220 3.63 -19.95 18.89
N TYR A 221 4.76 -20.60 18.57
CA TYR A 221 6.08 -19.97 18.65
C TYR A 221 6.39 -19.12 17.42
N ALA A 222 6.39 -19.73 16.23
CA ALA A 222 6.56 -19.07 14.95
C ALA A 222 6.06 -19.97 13.82
N ASN A 223 5.77 -19.37 12.66
CA ASN A 223 5.53 -20.09 11.42
C ASN A 223 6.86 -20.31 10.69
N MET A 224 7.00 -21.45 10.04
CA MET A 224 8.20 -21.84 9.31
C MET A 224 7.81 -22.54 8.01
N ARG A 225 8.40 -22.12 6.90
CA ARG A 225 8.34 -22.79 5.61
C ARG A 225 9.75 -23.07 5.09
N GLU A 226 9.87 -23.35 3.80
CA GLU A 226 11.14 -23.73 3.20
C GLU A 226 12.17 -22.60 3.27
N THR A 227 11.80 -21.42 2.79
CA THR A 227 12.68 -20.25 2.66
C THR A 227 12.32 -19.09 3.58
N VAL A 228 11.22 -19.20 4.35
CA VAL A 228 10.75 -18.13 5.26
C VAL A 228 10.43 -18.63 6.64
N ALA A 229 10.55 -17.74 7.63
CA ALA A 229 10.05 -17.92 8.99
C ALA A 229 9.49 -16.60 9.51
N TRP A 230 8.35 -16.63 10.19
CA TRP A 230 7.77 -15.40 10.75
C TRP A 230 6.95 -15.64 12.01
N GLY A 231 6.87 -14.63 12.88
CA GLY A 231 6.00 -14.67 14.06
C GLY A 231 6.61 -14.00 15.29
N SER A 232 6.02 -14.26 16.45
CA SER A 232 6.46 -13.68 17.73
C SER A 232 7.69 -14.35 18.32
N PHE A 233 8.09 -15.53 17.82
CA PHE A 233 9.18 -16.36 18.37
C PHE A 233 9.08 -16.48 19.90
N GLY A 234 7.87 -16.73 20.40
CA GLY A 234 7.60 -16.88 21.84
C GLY A 234 7.76 -15.60 22.66
N GLY A 235 7.69 -14.43 22.02
CA GLY A 235 7.87 -13.12 22.64
C GLY A 235 9.32 -12.63 22.70
N VAL A 236 10.29 -13.39 22.17
CA VAL A 236 11.71 -13.01 22.14
C VAL A 236 11.92 -11.61 21.55
N PRO A 237 11.36 -11.24 20.37
CA PRO A 237 11.55 -9.92 19.80
C PRO A 237 10.90 -8.82 20.65
N THR A 238 9.74 -9.08 21.24
CA THR A 238 9.03 -8.12 22.10
C THR A 238 9.76 -7.86 23.42
N ALA A 239 10.54 -8.83 23.91
CA ALA A 239 11.35 -8.68 25.12
C ALA A 239 12.66 -7.91 24.89
N TYR A 240 13.05 -7.68 23.63
CA TYR A 240 14.20 -6.84 23.31
C TYR A 240 13.94 -5.39 23.73
N VAL A 241 14.89 -4.80 24.43
CA VAL A 241 14.86 -3.38 24.83
C VAL A 241 15.71 -2.59 23.85
N PRO A 242 15.11 -1.73 23.01
CA PRO A 242 15.86 -0.94 22.05
C PRO A 242 16.84 0.02 22.71
N THR A 243 17.93 0.35 22.01
CA THR A 243 18.91 1.33 22.53
C THR A 243 18.38 2.76 22.47
N ARG A 244 17.28 2.98 21.73
CA ARG A 244 16.62 4.28 21.55
C ARG A 244 15.09 4.18 21.66
N PRO A 245 14.40 5.23 22.14
CA PRO A 245 12.94 5.23 22.27
C PRO A 245 12.19 5.31 20.94
N ASP A 246 12.87 5.68 19.85
CA ASP A 246 12.33 5.82 18.51
C ASP A 246 12.54 4.57 17.63
N ALA A 247 12.81 3.42 18.27
CA ALA A 247 12.97 2.13 17.62
C ALA A 247 12.15 1.05 18.35
N ARG A 248 11.77 0.00 17.62
CA ARG A 248 11.17 -1.21 18.21
C ARG A 248 11.49 -2.45 17.38
N LEU A 249 11.71 -3.58 18.04
CA LEU A 249 11.75 -4.88 17.39
C LEU A 249 10.37 -5.55 17.44
N ARG A 250 9.72 -5.70 16.28
CA ARG A 250 8.46 -6.47 16.18
C ARG A 250 8.75 -7.96 16.00
N GLY A 251 7.68 -8.78 15.90
CA GLY A 251 7.80 -10.16 15.45
C GLY A 251 8.61 -10.26 14.16
N LEU A 252 9.51 -11.24 14.07
CA LEU A 252 10.49 -11.30 12.99
C LEU A 252 9.82 -11.79 11.70
N ASN A 253 10.24 -11.24 10.57
CA ASN A 253 10.07 -11.84 9.24
C ASN A 253 11.47 -12.16 8.71
N LEU A 254 11.74 -13.44 8.49
CA LEU A 254 13.04 -13.98 8.10
C LEU A 254 12.94 -14.57 6.68
N GLY A 255 13.76 -14.08 5.75
CA GLY A 255 13.86 -14.62 4.39
C GLY A 255 15.27 -15.15 4.11
N LEU A 256 15.36 -16.45 3.81
CA LEU A 256 16.62 -17.14 3.51
C LEU A 256 17.16 -16.77 2.12
N GLN A 257 18.45 -16.45 2.04
CA GLN A 257 19.19 -16.24 0.79
C GLN A 257 19.97 -17.49 0.36
N ASN A 258 20.38 -17.51 -0.91
CA ASN A 258 21.09 -18.66 -1.50
C ASN A 258 22.50 -18.86 -0.91
N ASP A 259 23.12 -17.80 -0.40
CA ASP A 259 24.42 -17.86 0.28
C ASP A 259 24.32 -18.30 1.76
N GLY A 260 23.10 -18.58 2.23
CA GLY A 260 22.81 -18.97 3.61
C GLY A 260 22.66 -17.82 4.60
N SER A 261 22.81 -16.56 4.15
CA SER A 261 22.42 -15.40 4.96
C SER A 261 20.89 -15.31 5.08
N VAL A 262 20.43 -14.57 6.08
CA VAL A 262 19.01 -14.36 6.36
C VAL A 262 18.74 -12.87 6.42
N LEU A 263 17.78 -12.41 5.61
CA LEU A 263 17.27 -11.05 5.67
C LEU A 263 16.20 -10.96 6.76
N VAL A 264 16.39 -10.02 7.68
CA VAL A 264 15.56 -9.82 8.87
C VAL A 264 14.80 -8.51 8.73
N ASN A 265 13.51 -8.61 8.40
CA ASN A 265 12.57 -7.49 8.40
C ASN A 265 11.80 -7.48 9.72
N ALA A 266 12.25 -6.68 10.67
CA ALA A 266 11.65 -6.61 12.01
C ALA A 266 11.94 -5.32 12.79
N LEU A 267 13.00 -4.59 12.44
CA LEU A 267 13.31 -3.31 13.06
C LEU A 267 12.32 -2.24 12.56
N LEU A 268 11.64 -1.59 13.48
CA LEU A 268 10.77 -0.45 13.22
C LEU A 268 11.47 0.83 13.66
N LEU A 269 11.51 1.81 12.78
CA LEU A 269 12.05 3.15 13.03
C LEU A 269 10.91 4.17 12.92
N TYR A 270 10.78 5.02 13.94
CA TYR A 270 9.73 6.04 14.02
C TYR A 270 10.29 7.45 13.83
N GLY A 271 9.43 8.37 13.40
CA GLY A 271 9.74 9.81 13.35
C GLY A 271 10.65 10.25 12.21
N LEU A 272 10.83 9.43 11.17
CA LEU A 272 11.54 9.84 9.96
C LEU A 272 10.60 10.62 9.03
N ASP A 273 11.15 11.50 8.21
CA ASP A 273 10.43 12.10 7.08
C ASP A 273 10.74 11.29 5.82
N PRO A 274 9.74 10.67 5.16
CA PRO A 274 9.99 9.82 4.00
C PRO A 274 10.37 10.61 2.74
N LEU A 275 10.23 11.94 2.76
CA LEU A 275 10.49 12.84 1.64
C LEU A 275 11.78 13.66 1.84
N ASP A 276 12.47 13.47 2.96
CA ASP A 276 13.76 14.11 3.26
C ASP A 276 14.91 13.08 3.17
N PRO A 277 15.78 13.17 2.15
CA PRO A 277 16.93 12.30 2.02
C PRO A 277 17.88 12.32 3.23
N GLU A 278 18.01 13.45 3.94
CA GLU A 278 18.85 13.54 5.14
C GLU A 278 18.22 12.74 6.29
N SER A 279 16.91 12.88 6.50
CA SER A 279 16.15 12.07 7.48
C SER A 279 16.29 10.57 7.22
N LEU A 280 16.17 10.13 5.96
CA LEU A 280 16.33 8.72 5.59
C LEU A 280 17.76 8.21 5.81
N ALA A 281 18.77 9.01 5.47
CA ALA A 281 20.18 8.67 5.71
C ALA A 281 20.49 8.54 7.21
N GLU A 282 19.97 9.47 8.04
CA GLU A 282 20.08 9.40 9.49
C GLU A 282 19.38 8.15 10.05
N GLY A 283 18.15 7.88 9.60
CA GLY A 283 17.38 6.70 9.98
C GLY A 283 18.11 5.40 9.66
N ARG A 284 18.73 5.31 8.48
CA ARG A 284 19.56 4.16 8.08
C ARG A 284 20.77 3.99 8.99
N ALA A 285 21.51 5.07 9.28
CA ALA A 285 22.67 5.02 10.17
C ALA A 285 22.28 4.54 11.58
N ARG A 286 21.16 5.05 12.11
CA ARG A 286 20.58 4.61 13.39
C ARG A 286 20.18 3.13 13.35
N GLY A 287 19.53 2.70 12.27
CA GLY A 287 19.10 1.32 12.10
C GLY A 287 20.26 0.32 12.06
N LEU A 288 21.41 0.70 11.51
CA LEU A 288 22.62 -0.14 11.51
C LEU A 288 23.16 -0.37 12.94
N VAL A 289 23.26 0.70 13.74
CA VAL A 289 23.70 0.61 15.13
C VAL A 289 22.74 -0.25 15.96
N GLU A 290 21.43 -0.02 15.81
CA GLU A 290 20.40 -0.83 16.47
C GLU A 290 20.43 -2.29 15.99
N GLY A 291 20.72 -2.52 14.71
CA GLY A 291 20.85 -3.84 14.11
C GLY A 291 21.96 -4.69 14.72
N GLU A 292 23.10 -4.09 15.07
CA GLU A 292 24.18 -4.80 15.78
C GLU A 292 23.72 -5.30 17.15
N ALA A 293 23.02 -4.45 17.91
CA ALA A 293 22.46 -4.79 19.22
C ALA A 293 21.36 -5.87 19.11
N ILE A 294 20.48 -5.77 18.11
CA ILE A 294 19.46 -6.79 17.81
C ILE A 294 20.11 -8.14 17.50
N VAL A 295 21.11 -8.18 16.61
CA VAL A 295 21.77 -9.46 16.26
C VAL A 295 22.48 -10.05 17.47
N ALA A 296 23.15 -9.23 18.29
CA ALA A 296 23.76 -9.69 19.54
C ALA A 296 22.73 -10.32 20.48
N TYR A 297 21.59 -9.68 20.67
CA TYR A 297 20.48 -10.21 21.46
C TYR A 297 19.92 -11.52 20.88
N LEU A 298 19.68 -11.59 19.56
CA LEU A 298 19.12 -12.79 18.93
C LEU A 298 20.05 -14.01 19.04
N ARG A 299 21.38 -13.82 19.05
CA ARG A 299 22.36 -14.91 19.26
C ARG A 299 22.17 -15.65 20.58
N GLU A 300 21.72 -14.94 21.60
CA GLU A 300 21.54 -15.50 22.95
C GLU A 300 20.16 -16.15 23.14
N HIS A 301 19.17 -15.77 22.33
CA HIS A 301 17.75 -16.07 22.60
C HIS A 301 17.07 -16.92 21.51
N LEU A 302 17.63 -16.99 20.30
CA LEU A 302 16.99 -17.62 19.16
C LEU A 302 17.77 -18.85 18.66
N PRO A 303 17.12 -20.02 18.52
CA PRO A 303 17.80 -21.22 18.05
C PRO A 303 18.33 -21.04 16.62
N GLY A 304 19.58 -21.46 16.39
CA GLY A 304 20.25 -21.32 15.10
C GLY A 304 20.92 -19.97 14.89
N PHE A 305 20.78 -19.01 15.81
CA PHE A 305 21.45 -17.71 15.73
C PHE A 305 22.76 -17.66 16.52
N GLU A 306 23.23 -18.76 17.11
CA GLU A 306 24.36 -18.76 18.06
C GLU A 306 25.67 -18.19 17.44
N THR A 307 25.86 -18.39 16.14
CA THR A 307 26.99 -17.86 15.36
C THR A 307 26.63 -16.65 14.48
N ALA A 308 25.42 -16.11 14.64
CA ALA A 308 24.93 -15.04 13.81
C ALA A 308 25.77 -13.76 13.98
N ARG A 309 25.95 -13.04 12.87
CA ARG A 309 26.61 -11.73 12.83
C ARG A 309 25.94 -10.85 11.79
N LEU A 310 25.86 -9.56 12.06
CA LEU A 310 25.43 -8.59 11.07
C LEU A 310 26.45 -8.60 9.92
N ALA A 311 25.99 -8.96 8.72
CA ALA A 311 26.79 -8.96 7.50
C ALA A 311 26.61 -7.65 6.72
N GLY A 312 25.50 -6.96 6.96
CA GLY A 312 25.16 -5.67 6.36
C GLY A 312 23.69 -5.36 6.61
N ALA A 313 23.16 -4.44 5.82
CA ALA A 313 21.75 -4.12 5.76
C ALA A 313 21.44 -3.54 4.39
N ALA A 314 20.15 -3.46 4.06
CA ALA A 314 19.65 -2.80 2.86
C ALA A 314 20.32 -1.45 2.60
N SER A 315 20.54 -1.10 1.33
CA SER A 315 21.09 0.21 0.94
C SER A 315 20.09 1.33 1.20
N GLU A 316 18.80 1.02 1.17
CA GLU A 316 17.71 1.95 1.43
C GLU A 316 16.78 1.43 2.54
N LEU A 317 16.08 2.36 3.16
CA LEU A 317 15.02 2.03 4.11
C LEU A 317 13.82 1.49 3.34
N TYR A 318 13.18 0.45 3.88
CA TYR A 318 11.82 0.13 3.52
C TYR A 318 10.89 1.17 4.14
N VAL A 319 10.65 2.22 3.35
CA VAL A 319 9.63 3.22 3.63
C VAL A 319 8.26 2.65 3.29
N ARG A 320 7.33 2.63 4.24
CA ARG A 320 6.00 2.02 4.02
C ARG A 320 5.02 2.94 3.34
N GLU A 321 5.06 4.24 3.64
CA GLU A 321 4.01 5.20 3.32
C GLU A 321 4.59 6.61 3.17
N SER A 322 4.10 7.34 2.16
CA SER A 322 4.49 8.73 1.87
C SER A 322 3.34 9.47 1.20
N ARG A 323 3.39 9.73 -0.11
CA ARG A 323 2.35 10.40 -0.89
C ARG A 323 1.31 9.42 -1.40
N HIS A 324 0.04 9.82 -1.38
CA HIS A 324 -1.07 9.17 -2.05
C HIS A 324 -1.65 10.11 -3.11
N LEU A 325 -1.62 9.71 -4.38
CA LEU A 325 -2.16 10.52 -5.46
C LEU A 325 -3.66 10.76 -5.26
N LEU A 326 -4.08 12.02 -5.39
CA LEU A 326 -5.49 12.36 -5.60
C LEU A 326 -5.86 12.06 -7.06
N ALA A 327 -6.01 10.76 -7.31
CA ALA A 327 -6.28 10.19 -8.61
C ALA A 327 -7.73 10.39 -9.05
N ASP A 328 -8.02 10.16 -10.33
CA ASP A 328 -9.37 10.27 -10.89
C ASP A 328 -10.37 9.32 -10.22
N CYS A 329 -9.87 8.20 -9.70
CA CYS A 329 -10.60 7.37 -8.76
C CYS A 329 -9.65 6.82 -7.69
N VAL A 330 -10.16 6.67 -6.48
CA VAL A 330 -9.40 6.13 -5.35
C VAL A 330 -9.93 4.75 -4.98
N LEU A 331 -9.05 3.80 -4.66
CA LEU A 331 -9.46 2.57 -3.99
C LEU A 331 -9.84 2.91 -2.55
N SER A 332 -11.12 2.72 -2.20
CA SER A 332 -11.62 2.98 -0.85
C SER A 332 -11.55 1.74 0.05
N ALA A 333 -11.51 1.94 1.36
CA ALA A 333 -11.60 0.91 2.38
C ALA A 333 -12.88 0.09 2.20
N ASP A 334 -13.98 0.78 1.89
CA ASP A 334 -15.25 0.16 1.58
C ASP A 334 -15.18 -0.74 0.35
N ALA A 335 -14.53 -0.29 -0.73
CA ALA A 335 -14.35 -1.11 -1.92
C ALA A 335 -13.53 -2.38 -1.63
N VAL A 336 -12.50 -2.28 -0.77
CA VAL A 336 -11.74 -3.44 -0.32
C VAL A 336 -12.62 -4.39 0.50
N LEU A 337 -13.33 -3.87 1.51
CA LEU A 337 -14.18 -4.68 2.38
C LEU A 337 -15.42 -5.25 1.69
N ASP A 338 -15.96 -4.59 0.67
CA ASP A 338 -17.09 -5.09 -0.12
C ASP A 338 -16.66 -6.11 -1.17
N ASN A 339 -15.36 -6.41 -1.23
CA ASN A 339 -14.79 -7.28 -2.26
C ASN A 339 -15.16 -6.80 -3.67
N LEU A 340 -15.12 -5.49 -3.86
CA LEU A 340 -15.62 -4.85 -5.05
C LEU A 340 -14.70 -5.13 -6.24
N VAL A 341 -15.25 -5.80 -7.24
CA VAL A 341 -14.64 -5.97 -8.56
C VAL A 341 -15.60 -5.44 -9.59
N THR A 342 -15.18 -4.39 -10.29
CA THR A 342 -15.93 -3.78 -11.38
C THR A 342 -15.50 -4.38 -12.73
N ALA A 343 -16.31 -4.16 -13.77
CA ALA A 343 -16.03 -4.72 -15.10
C ALA A 343 -14.73 -4.19 -15.72
N ASP A 344 -14.33 -2.98 -15.36
CA ASP A 344 -13.12 -2.24 -15.77
C ASP A 344 -11.88 -2.55 -14.91
N ALA A 345 -11.95 -3.48 -13.95
CA ALA A 345 -10.80 -3.82 -13.11
C ALA A 345 -9.66 -4.46 -13.93
N VAL A 346 -8.45 -3.91 -13.90
CA VAL A 346 -7.30 -4.43 -14.67
C VAL A 346 -6.38 -5.34 -13.85
N ALA A 347 -6.52 -5.33 -12.53
CA ALA A 347 -5.76 -6.19 -11.63
C ALA A 347 -6.63 -6.67 -10.46
N ALA A 348 -6.22 -7.77 -9.84
CA ALA A 348 -6.85 -8.29 -8.62
C ALA A 348 -5.92 -8.05 -7.42
N GLY A 349 -6.48 -7.47 -6.36
CA GLY A 349 -5.87 -7.32 -5.05
C GLY A 349 -6.64 -8.14 -4.00
N GLY A 350 -6.12 -8.20 -2.78
CA GLY A 350 -6.80 -8.92 -1.71
C GLY A 350 -5.95 -9.24 -0.48
N TYR A 351 -4.76 -8.66 -0.36
CA TYR A 351 -3.98 -8.75 0.88
C TYR A 351 -4.81 -8.20 2.06
N PRO A 352 -4.60 -8.64 3.31
CA PRO A 352 -5.25 -8.00 4.45
C PRO A 352 -4.92 -6.50 4.52
N LEU A 353 -5.84 -5.71 5.06
CA LEU A 353 -5.65 -4.31 5.40
C LEU A 353 -4.72 -4.22 6.63
N ASP A 354 -3.45 -4.55 6.42
CA ASP A 354 -2.42 -4.74 7.45
C ASP A 354 -1.47 -3.54 7.49
N ALA A 355 -1.78 -2.64 8.42
CA ALA A 355 -1.01 -1.45 8.70
C ALA A 355 0.02 -1.74 9.79
N GLN A 356 1.26 -1.38 9.51
CA GLN A 356 2.31 -1.40 10.53
C GLN A 356 2.02 -0.34 11.59
N SER A 357 2.68 -0.48 12.73
CA SER A 357 2.52 0.45 13.84
C SER A 357 2.85 1.90 13.49
N PHE A 358 2.06 2.81 14.05
CA PHE A 358 2.22 4.26 13.88
C PHE A 358 3.11 4.86 14.98
N THR A 359 3.17 4.20 16.13
CA THR A 359 3.96 4.58 17.30
C THR A 359 4.63 3.35 17.90
N ALA A 360 5.60 3.58 18.80
CA ALA A 360 6.22 2.50 19.57
C ALA A 360 5.22 1.75 20.48
N HIS A 361 4.06 2.35 20.77
CA HIS A 361 3.08 1.87 21.75
C HIS A 361 1.94 1.04 21.14
N ASP A 362 1.81 0.98 19.81
CA ASP A 362 0.77 0.19 19.14
C ASP A 362 1.35 -0.97 18.32
N ALA A 363 0.62 -2.08 18.20
CA ALA A 363 1.13 -3.28 17.53
C ALA A 363 0.94 -3.28 15.99
N GLY A 364 0.46 -2.18 15.41
CA GLY A 364 -0.16 -2.19 14.08
C GLY A 364 -1.60 -2.67 14.10
N PHE A 365 -2.25 -2.63 12.94
CA PHE A 365 -3.69 -2.87 12.82
C PHE A 365 -3.99 -3.74 11.61
N VAL A 366 -4.86 -4.73 11.80
CA VAL A 366 -5.45 -5.49 10.70
C VAL A 366 -6.94 -5.17 10.65
N TRP A 367 -7.32 -4.18 9.85
CA TRP A 367 -8.70 -3.70 9.83
C TRP A 367 -9.66 -4.74 9.25
N GLY A 368 -9.22 -5.50 8.26
CA GLY A 368 -9.96 -6.63 7.71
C GLY A 368 -9.16 -7.37 6.65
N ALA A 369 -9.57 -8.61 6.37
CA ALA A 369 -9.01 -9.49 5.36
C ALA A 369 -10.06 -9.72 4.24
N PRO A 370 -9.97 -8.99 3.10
CA PRO A 370 -10.88 -9.16 1.96
C PRO A 370 -10.71 -10.53 1.30
N GLU A 371 -11.68 -10.99 0.51
CA GLU A 371 -11.53 -12.06 -0.49
C GLU A 371 -10.79 -11.54 -1.73
N MET A 372 -11.24 -10.43 -2.33
CA MET A 372 -10.66 -9.91 -3.58
C MET A 372 -11.25 -8.53 -3.88
N TYR A 373 -10.44 -7.60 -4.35
CA TYR A 373 -10.89 -6.32 -4.92
C TYR A 373 -10.22 -6.05 -6.27
N GLY A 374 -10.82 -5.17 -7.08
CA GLY A 374 -10.33 -4.80 -8.40
C GLY A 374 -9.53 -3.49 -8.40
N GLY A 375 -8.32 -3.51 -8.97
CA GLY A 375 -7.57 -2.30 -9.32
C GLY A 375 -8.03 -1.73 -10.66
N ARG A 376 -8.11 -0.41 -10.82
CA ARG A 376 -8.60 0.28 -12.03
C ARG A 376 -7.58 1.28 -12.55
N LEU A 377 -7.57 1.53 -13.86
CA LEU A 377 -6.61 2.47 -14.47
C LEU A 377 -6.75 3.90 -13.95
N CYS A 378 -7.98 4.35 -13.63
CA CYS A 378 -8.22 5.67 -13.03
C CYS A 378 -7.55 5.90 -11.67
N MET A 379 -7.03 4.83 -11.03
CA MET A 379 -6.22 4.95 -9.80
C MET A 379 -4.80 5.43 -10.08
N LEU A 380 -4.38 5.42 -11.34
CA LEU A 380 -3.01 5.71 -11.78
C LEU A 380 -2.92 7.05 -12.52
N THR A 381 -4.02 7.80 -12.61
CA THR A 381 -4.13 9.03 -13.41
C THR A 381 -4.75 10.14 -12.57
N THR A 382 -4.50 11.40 -12.95
CA THR A 382 -5.14 12.56 -12.34
C THR A 382 -5.54 13.57 -13.40
N ALA A 383 -6.72 14.18 -13.24
CA ALA A 383 -7.24 15.22 -14.12
C ALA A 383 -6.33 16.47 -14.17
N ALA A 384 -5.44 16.65 -13.20
CA ALA A 384 -4.53 17.80 -13.14
C ALA A 384 -3.40 17.73 -14.18
N VAL A 385 -2.98 16.54 -14.59
CA VAL A 385 -1.82 16.34 -15.48
C VAL A 385 -2.09 15.17 -16.42
N ASP A 386 -2.28 15.48 -17.70
CA ASP A 386 -2.42 14.46 -18.73
C ASP A 386 -1.05 13.91 -19.17
N ASN A 387 -1.05 12.73 -19.80
CA ASN A 387 0.16 11.97 -20.19
C ASN A 387 1.02 11.46 -19.02
N LEU A 388 0.52 11.55 -17.78
CA LEU A 388 1.19 11.08 -16.57
C LEU A 388 0.44 9.86 -16.00
N TRP A 389 1.20 8.79 -15.74
CA TRP A 389 0.76 7.65 -14.96
C TRP A 389 1.58 7.59 -13.67
N VAL A 390 0.95 7.36 -12.51
CA VAL A 390 1.64 7.11 -11.24
C VAL A 390 1.33 5.69 -10.80
N VAL A 391 2.36 4.87 -10.58
CA VAL A 391 2.24 3.46 -10.18
C VAL A 391 2.92 3.20 -8.83
N GLY A 392 2.73 2.00 -8.30
CA GLY A 392 3.29 1.62 -7.00
C GLY A 392 2.53 2.22 -5.83
N ARG A 393 3.21 2.33 -4.68
CA ARG A 393 2.59 2.75 -3.42
C ARG A 393 2.00 4.17 -3.46
N SER A 394 2.51 5.05 -4.33
CA SER A 394 2.00 6.43 -4.41
C SER A 394 0.80 6.65 -5.31
N ALA A 395 0.22 5.58 -5.88
CA ALA A 395 -1.02 5.65 -6.64
C ALA A 395 -2.26 5.99 -5.78
N GLY A 396 -3.43 6.06 -6.40
CA GLY A 396 -4.69 6.52 -5.81
C GLY A 396 -5.33 5.56 -4.81
N TYR A 397 -4.94 5.68 -3.55
CA TYR A 397 -5.44 4.85 -2.43
C TYR A 397 -5.89 5.73 -1.26
N ASP A 398 -6.96 5.34 -0.57
CA ASP A 398 -7.20 5.92 0.76
C ASP A 398 -6.26 5.27 1.80
N PRO A 399 -5.98 5.93 2.94
CA PRO A 399 -5.00 5.46 3.92
C PRO A 399 -5.28 4.07 4.53
N VAL A 400 -6.56 3.68 4.66
CA VAL A 400 -6.92 2.34 5.14
C VAL A 400 -6.71 1.32 4.02
N ALA A 401 -7.24 1.55 2.82
CA ALA A 401 -7.08 0.64 1.68
C ALA A 401 -5.61 0.46 1.27
N PHE A 402 -4.81 1.52 1.41
CA PHE A 402 -3.38 1.55 1.18
C PHE A 402 -2.66 0.40 1.88
N ALA A 403 -3.04 0.08 3.13
CA ALA A 403 -2.44 -1.01 3.91
C ALA A 403 -2.52 -2.37 3.22
N SER A 404 -3.51 -2.58 2.34
CA SER A 404 -3.61 -3.74 1.46
C SER A 404 -2.99 -3.50 0.08
N ALA A 405 -3.25 -2.33 -0.53
CA ALA A 405 -2.89 -2.07 -1.93
C ALA A 405 -1.39 -1.86 -2.15
N ARG A 406 -0.64 -1.43 -1.14
CA ARG A 406 0.80 -1.15 -1.23
C ARG A 406 1.69 -2.38 -1.47
N VAL A 407 1.13 -3.60 -1.43
CA VAL A 407 1.94 -4.81 -1.61
C VAL A 407 2.44 -4.90 -3.05
N VAL A 408 3.76 -5.05 -3.21
CA VAL A 408 4.46 -5.05 -4.50
C VAL A 408 3.84 -5.99 -5.54
N PRO A 409 3.38 -7.22 -5.21
CA PRO A 409 2.74 -8.08 -6.22
C PRO A 409 1.48 -7.49 -6.86
N PHE A 410 0.66 -6.74 -6.10
CA PHE A 410 -0.49 -6.02 -6.66
C PHE A 410 -0.03 -4.79 -7.45
N GLY A 411 0.96 -4.06 -6.93
CA GLY A 411 1.59 -2.95 -7.63
C GLY A 411 2.12 -3.37 -9.01
N MET A 412 2.81 -4.51 -9.11
CA MET A 412 3.35 -5.04 -10.37
C MET A 412 2.26 -5.36 -11.39
N ALA A 413 1.09 -5.84 -10.93
CA ALA A 413 -0.05 -6.05 -11.81
C ALA A 413 -0.65 -4.71 -12.31
N MET A 414 -0.69 -3.69 -11.46
CA MET A 414 -1.10 -2.34 -11.85
C MET A 414 -0.07 -1.67 -12.78
N GLY A 415 1.22 -1.86 -12.54
CA GLY A 415 2.31 -1.40 -13.41
C GLY A 415 2.24 -2.03 -14.80
N GLU A 416 2.05 -3.35 -14.86
CA GLU A 416 1.80 -4.05 -16.13
C GLU A 416 0.59 -3.45 -16.90
N ALA A 417 -0.51 -3.17 -16.20
CA ALA A 417 -1.69 -2.54 -16.81
C ALA A 417 -1.40 -1.11 -17.30
N ALA A 418 -0.64 -0.32 -16.53
CA ALA A 418 -0.22 1.02 -16.92
C ALA A 418 0.64 1.01 -18.19
N GLY A 419 1.58 0.07 -18.31
CA GLY A 419 2.42 -0.08 -19.50
C GLY A 419 1.62 -0.38 -20.77
N VAL A 420 0.67 -1.31 -20.68
CA VAL A 420 -0.25 -1.62 -21.80
C VAL A 420 -1.12 -0.40 -22.15
N ALA A 421 -1.64 0.30 -21.14
CA ALA A 421 -2.47 1.48 -21.34
C ALA A 421 -1.69 2.65 -21.95
N ALA A 422 -0.45 2.89 -21.51
CA ALA A 422 0.44 3.91 -22.05
C ALA A 422 0.77 3.63 -23.53
N ALA A 423 1.15 2.40 -23.87
CA ALA A 423 1.38 2.01 -25.27
C ALA A 423 0.11 2.16 -26.13
N THR A 424 -1.07 1.87 -25.56
CA THR A 424 -2.36 2.09 -26.21
C THR A 424 -2.63 3.57 -26.47
N ALA A 425 -2.36 4.45 -25.48
CA ALA A 425 -2.48 5.89 -25.63
C ALA A 425 -1.58 6.43 -26.76
N VAL A 426 -0.33 5.95 -26.82
CA VAL A 426 0.61 6.29 -27.90
C VAL A 426 0.09 5.87 -29.27
N ARG A 427 -0.34 4.62 -29.40
CA ARG A 427 -0.79 4.03 -30.67
C ARG A 427 -2.02 4.75 -31.23
N LEU A 428 -2.92 5.16 -30.35
CA LEU A 428 -4.16 5.86 -30.73
C LEU A 428 -4.00 7.38 -30.77
N ALA A 429 -2.83 7.90 -30.36
CA ALA A 429 -2.57 9.33 -30.21
C ALA A 429 -3.63 10.05 -29.36
N VAL A 430 -4.04 9.40 -28.27
CA VAL A 430 -5.00 9.95 -27.30
C VAL A 430 -4.30 10.20 -25.96
N PRO A 431 -4.82 11.11 -25.13
CA PRO A 431 -4.28 11.32 -23.80
C PRO A 431 -4.51 10.12 -22.85
N THR A 432 -3.73 10.08 -21.77
CA THR A 432 -3.81 9.05 -20.72
C THR A 432 -5.22 8.95 -20.13
N SER A 433 -5.83 10.11 -19.86
CA SER A 433 -7.19 10.22 -19.33
C SER A 433 -8.22 9.48 -20.20
N THR A 434 -8.07 9.50 -21.53
CA THR A 434 -9.01 8.83 -22.43
C THR A 434 -8.93 7.31 -22.29
N VAL A 435 -7.73 6.73 -22.21
CA VAL A 435 -7.55 5.28 -22.05
C VAL A 435 -8.06 4.80 -20.68
N ALA A 436 -7.85 5.61 -19.63
CA ALA A 436 -8.24 5.24 -18.27
C ALA A 436 -9.76 5.24 -18.03
N HIS A 437 -10.52 6.03 -18.79
CA HIS A 437 -11.97 6.23 -18.58
C HIS A 437 -12.86 5.65 -19.68
N ASP A 438 -12.38 5.50 -20.92
CA ASP A 438 -13.18 4.90 -21.99
C ASP A 438 -13.33 3.38 -21.80
N GLN A 439 -14.57 2.92 -21.59
CA GLN A 439 -14.84 1.50 -21.33
C GLN A 439 -14.34 0.57 -22.44
N GLY A 440 -14.42 0.99 -23.71
CA GLY A 440 -13.94 0.20 -24.84
C GLY A 440 -12.42 0.04 -24.82
N LEU A 441 -11.70 1.12 -24.53
CA LEU A 441 -10.24 1.10 -24.40
C LEU A 441 -9.79 0.29 -23.18
N VAL A 442 -10.45 0.44 -22.03
CA VAL A 442 -10.14 -0.38 -20.84
C VAL A 442 -10.38 -1.87 -21.13
N MET A 443 -11.43 -2.22 -21.88
CA MET A 443 -11.65 -3.61 -22.29
C MET A 443 -10.55 -4.11 -23.23
N GLY A 444 -10.04 -3.25 -24.12
CA GLY A 444 -8.88 -3.56 -24.95
C GLY A 444 -7.61 -3.82 -24.13
N VAL A 445 -7.33 -2.97 -23.13
CA VAL A 445 -6.21 -3.17 -22.19
C VAL A 445 -6.37 -4.50 -21.44
N ARG A 446 -7.57 -4.80 -20.93
CA ARG A 446 -7.88 -6.10 -20.32
C ARG A 446 -7.60 -7.26 -21.28
N GLN A 447 -8.05 -7.19 -22.53
CA GLN A 447 -7.79 -8.26 -23.50
C GLN A 447 -6.29 -8.49 -23.74
N ALA A 448 -5.50 -7.43 -23.86
CA ALA A 448 -4.05 -7.52 -23.98
C ALA A 448 -3.40 -8.15 -22.74
N LEU A 449 -3.80 -7.71 -21.53
CA LEU A 449 -3.35 -8.30 -20.27
C LEU A 449 -3.67 -9.80 -20.17
N ALA A 450 -4.88 -10.20 -20.53
CA ALA A 450 -5.28 -11.61 -20.56
C ALA A 450 -4.42 -12.43 -21.54
N GLY A 451 -4.12 -11.88 -22.72
CA GLY A 451 -3.23 -12.49 -23.72
C GLY A 451 -1.80 -12.72 -23.21
N ARG A 452 -1.36 -11.91 -22.24
CA ARG A 452 -0.05 -11.98 -21.59
C ARG A 452 -0.06 -12.85 -20.32
N GLY A 453 -1.19 -13.48 -20.01
CA GLY A 453 -1.35 -14.39 -18.87
C GLY A 453 -1.63 -13.70 -17.53
N ALA A 454 -1.98 -12.40 -17.53
CA ALA A 454 -2.48 -11.73 -16.35
C ALA A 454 -3.82 -12.33 -15.92
N TYR A 455 -4.07 -12.34 -14.61
CA TYR A 455 -5.38 -12.71 -14.08
C TYR A 455 -6.27 -11.47 -14.02
N LEU A 456 -7.41 -11.54 -14.70
CA LEU A 456 -8.43 -10.51 -14.63
C LEU A 456 -9.56 -10.96 -13.70
N PRO A 457 -9.88 -10.20 -12.64
CA PRO A 457 -10.91 -10.59 -11.72
C PRO A 457 -12.30 -10.50 -12.38
N GLU A 458 -13.15 -11.48 -12.06
CA GLU A 458 -14.54 -11.50 -12.51
C GLU A 458 -15.37 -10.47 -11.73
N ALA A 459 -16.10 -9.65 -12.48
CA ALA A 459 -17.08 -8.71 -11.96
C ALA A 459 -18.35 -9.46 -11.52
N ARG A 460 -18.32 -9.98 -10.30
CA ARG A 460 -19.44 -10.64 -9.63
C ARG A 460 -19.59 -10.12 -8.22
N ALA A 461 -20.83 -10.11 -7.73
CA ALA A 461 -21.10 -9.80 -6.33
C ALA A 461 -20.39 -10.82 -5.42
N ARG A 462 -19.78 -10.30 -4.36
CA ARG A 462 -19.13 -11.07 -3.28
C ARG A 462 -19.72 -10.60 -1.95
N ARG A 463 -19.64 -11.46 -0.93
CA ARG A 463 -20.09 -11.07 0.43
C ARG A 463 -19.10 -10.05 0.99
N ALA A 464 -19.60 -9.01 1.63
CA ALA A 464 -18.74 -8.06 2.32
C ALA A 464 -18.03 -8.72 3.52
N VAL A 465 -16.89 -8.16 3.88
CA VAL A 465 -16.03 -8.59 4.99
C VAL A 465 -16.67 -8.28 6.33
N GLY A 466 -16.66 -9.25 7.24
CA GLY A 466 -17.08 -9.06 8.64
C GLY A 466 -18.49 -9.57 8.96
N PRO A 467 -19.03 -9.23 10.14
CA PRO A 467 -20.31 -9.73 10.62
C PRO A 467 -21.49 -8.96 10.01
N VAL A 468 -21.71 -9.11 8.69
CA VAL A 468 -22.69 -8.33 7.90
C VAL A 468 -24.13 -8.39 8.41
N ASP A 469 -24.49 -9.48 9.11
CA ASP A 469 -25.83 -9.72 9.64
C ASP A 469 -26.03 -9.11 11.05
N HIS A 470 -24.98 -8.56 11.66
CA HIS A 470 -25.03 -7.97 12.99
C HIS A 470 -25.55 -6.52 12.94
N GLN A 471 -26.45 -6.14 13.85
CA GLN A 471 -27.08 -4.81 13.89
C GLN A 471 -26.11 -3.61 13.94
N ALA A 472 -24.93 -3.80 14.56
CA ALA A 472 -23.89 -2.77 14.65
C ALA A 472 -22.92 -2.76 13.45
N TYR A 473 -23.11 -3.61 12.43
CA TYR A 473 -22.19 -3.72 11.31
C TYR A 473 -22.05 -2.41 10.51
N GLY A 474 -23.15 -1.68 10.30
CA GLY A 474 -23.10 -0.38 9.62
C GLY A 474 -22.20 0.63 10.36
N ALA A 475 -22.33 0.71 11.69
CA ALA A 475 -21.49 1.58 12.51
C ALA A 475 -20.02 1.12 12.53
N PHE A 476 -19.78 -0.19 12.64
CA PHE A 476 -18.45 -0.78 12.49
C PHE A 476 -17.80 -0.37 11.16
N ARG A 477 -18.55 -0.41 10.05
CA ARG A 477 -18.07 -0.02 8.73
C ARG A 477 -17.69 1.46 8.64
N THR A 478 -18.55 2.35 9.12
CA THR A 478 -18.27 3.80 9.17
C THR A 478 -16.96 4.09 9.90
N LEU A 479 -16.75 3.45 11.05
CA LEU A 479 -15.54 3.64 11.86
C LEU A 479 -14.30 3.00 11.22
N LEU A 480 -14.43 1.79 10.67
CA LEU A 480 -13.33 1.11 9.97
C LEU A 480 -12.86 1.88 8.74
N ALA A 481 -13.76 2.52 7.99
CA ALA A 481 -13.39 3.34 6.84
C ALA A 481 -12.46 4.52 7.20
N ARG A 482 -12.36 4.88 8.49
CA ARG A 482 -11.38 5.82 9.05
C ARG A 482 -10.35 5.13 9.95
N GLY A 483 -10.22 3.82 9.92
CA GLY A 483 -9.28 3.00 10.69
C GLY A 483 -9.57 2.88 12.20
N LEU A 484 -10.80 3.17 12.64
CA LEU A 484 -11.19 3.23 14.07
C LEU A 484 -11.76 1.92 14.62
N ALA A 485 -12.02 0.95 13.76
CA ALA A 485 -12.54 -0.35 14.14
C ALA A 485 -11.77 -1.47 13.46
N VAL A 486 -11.52 -2.57 14.17
CA VAL A 486 -10.58 -3.63 13.75
C VAL A 486 -11.32 -4.97 13.69
N GLY A 487 -11.30 -5.62 12.52
CA GLY A 487 -11.82 -6.98 12.33
C GLY A 487 -10.79 -8.09 12.53
N GLY A 488 -9.49 -7.78 12.44
CA GLY A 488 -8.42 -8.78 12.49
C GLY A 488 -8.39 -9.68 11.25
N TYR A 489 -7.46 -10.64 11.23
CA TYR A 489 -7.34 -11.61 10.13
C TYR A 489 -8.58 -12.52 9.98
N ASP A 490 -9.32 -12.75 11.07
CA ASP A 490 -10.53 -13.58 11.08
C ASP A 490 -11.80 -12.80 10.71
N ASN A 491 -11.70 -11.49 10.49
CA ASN A 491 -12.83 -10.59 10.22
C ASN A 491 -13.91 -10.62 11.32
N ASP A 492 -13.51 -10.85 12.57
CA ASP A 492 -14.41 -10.89 13.72
C ASP A 492 -14.06 -9.76 14.70
N PRO A 493 -14.75 -8.61 14.62
CA PRO A 493 -14.53 -7.50 15.52
C PRO A 493 -15.07 -7.74 16.94
N LYS A 494 -15.63 -8.91 17.26
CA LYS A 494 -16.19 -9.26 18.59
C LYS A 494 -17.23 -8.25 19.07
N LEU A 495 -18.25 -7.98 18.24
CA LEU A 495 -19.23 -6.91 18.52
C LEU A 495 -20.04 -7.14 19.80
N ASP A 496 -20.27 -8.39 20.20
CA ASP A 496 -20.99 -8.72 21.44
C ASP A 496 -20.11 -8.71 22.69
N ALA A 497 -18.79 -8.51 22.56
CA ALA A 497 -17.89 -8.47 23.71
C ALA A 497 -18.10 -7.18 24.51
N GLN A 498 -17.99 -7.26 25.84
CA GLN A 498 -17.94 -6.08 26.70
C GLN A 498 -16.75 -5.18 26.34
N VAL A 499 -16.94 -3.88 26.51
CA VAL A 499 -15.92 -2.86 26.29
C VAL A 499 -15.71 -2.06 27.57
N SER A 500 -14.49 -1.62 27.84
CA SER A 500 -14.21 -0.74 28.97
C SER A 500 -14.61 0.70 28.67
N ALA A 501 -14.92 1.46 29.73
CA ALA A 501 -15.20 2.89 29.62
C ALA A 501 -14.05 3.65 28.95
N LEU A 502 -12.81 3.34 29.34
CA LEU A 502 -11.63 3.98 28.79
C LEU A 502 -11.43 3.69 27.28
N SER A 503 -11.73 2.46 26.84
CA SER A 503 -11.70 2.12 25.40
C SER A 503 -12.70 2.95 24.59
N PHE A 504 -13.86 3.26 25.16
CA PHE A 504 -14.87 4.12 24.54
C PHE A 504 -14.42 5.58 24.47
N ALA A 505 -13.80 6.10 25.53
CA ALA A 505 -13.22 7.45 25.53
C ALA A 505 -12.14 7.60 24.44
N TYR A 506 -11.23 6.62 24.31
CA TYR A 506 -10.25 6.61 23.23
C TYR A 506 -10.90 6.51 21.85
N LEU A 507 -11.99 5.74 21.70
CA LEU A 507 -12.73 5.70 20.45
C LEU A 507 -13.29 7.08 20.08
N LEU A 508 -13.94 7.79 21.02
CA LEU A 508 -14.47 9.13 20.76
C LEU A 508 -13.35 10.17 20.52
N SER A 509 -12.23 10.07 21.22
CA SER A 509 -11.03 10.87 20.96
C SER A 509 -10.49 10.66 19.53
N ASN A 510 -10.58 9.43 19.02
CA ASN A 510 -10.14 9.17 17.66
C ASN A 510 -11.22 9.56 16.63
N VAL A 511 -12.51 9.54 16.98
CA VAL A 511 -13.59 10.16 16.18
C VAL A 511 -13.37 11.67 16.05
N SER A 512 -13.04 12.37 17.14
CA SER A 512 -12.74 13.81 17.11
C SER A 512 -11.60 14.12 16.15
N THR A 513 -10.57 13.28 16.14
CA THR A 513 -9.43 13.47 15.25
C THR A 513 -9.80 13.17 13.79
N ARG A 514 -10.41 12.01 13.51
CA ARG A 514 -10.54 11.49 12.14
C ARG A 514 -11.79 11.94 11.36
N PHE A 515 -12.78 12.49 12.06
CA PHE A 515 -13.98 13.07 11.45
C PHE A 515 -14.05 14.59 11.63
N TYR A 516 -13.58 15.13 12.76
CA TYR A 516 -13.67 16.57 13.06
C TYR A 516 -12.32 17.32 12.96
N PHE A 517 -11.20 16.63 12.73
CA PHE A 517 -9.87 17.22 12.70
C PHE A 517 -9.49 17.96 14.00
N ARG A 518 -9.99 17.46 15.15
CA ARG A 518 -9.75 18.00 16.48
C ARG A 518 -8.98 17.01 17.35
N THR A 519 -7.69 17.31 17.57
CA THR A 519 -6.76 16.49 18.36
C THR A 519 -6.69 16.89 19.84
N ASP A 520 -7.25 18.06 20.20
CA ASP A 520 -7.25 18.65 21.53
C ASP A 520 -8.32 18.09 22.47
N VAL A 521 -9.31 17.37 21.93
CA VAL A 521 -10.46 16.84 22.69
C VAL A 521 -10.10 15.59 23.50
N GLY A 522 -9.11 14.81 23.06
CA GLY A 522 -8.86 13.47 23.59
C GLY A 522 -8.49 13.42 25.08
N GLY A 523 -7.61 14.32 25.52
CA GLY A 523 -7.16 14.36 26.92
C GLY A 523 -8.31 14.58 27.88
N GLU A 524 -9.23 15.48 27.53
CA GLU A 524 -10.37 15.82 28.35
C GLU A 524 -11.37 14.67 28.49
N LEU A 525 -11.64 13.93 27.40
CA LEU A 525 -12.52 12.76 27.45
C LEU A 525 -11.94 11.64 28.31
N VAL A 526 -10.62 11.43 28.24
CA VAL A 526 -9.92 10.43 29.04
C VAL A 526 -9.94 10.81 30.53
N GLU A 527 -9.65 12.07 30.86
CA GLU A 527 -9.66 12.56 32.24
C GLU A 527 -11.05 12.43 32.88
N LEU A 528 -12.10 12.91 32.20
CA LEU A 528 -13.49 12.73 32.65
C LEU A 528 -13.82 11.25 32.88
N THR A 529 -13.40 10.38 31.97
CA THR A 529 -13.71 8.95 32.08
C THR A 529 -13.02 8.32 33.29
N LEU A 530 -11.76 8.68 33.57
CA LEU A 530 -11.02 8.18 34.73
C LEU A 530 -11.66 8.63 36.06
N GLU A 531 -12.16 9.87 36.13
CA GLU A 531 -12.91 10.36 37.28
C GLU A 531 -14.20 9.54 37.51
N LEU A 532 -14.97 9.26 36.44
CA LEU A 532 -16.21 8.49 36.51
C LEU A 532 -16.01 7.04 36.95
N VAL A 533 -14.84 6.45 36.67
CA VAL A 533 -14.52 5.05 37.02
C VAL A 533 -13.61 4.92 38.23
N ALA A 534 -13.36 6.01 38.96
CA ALA A 534 -12.45 6.04 40.11
C ALA A 534 -11.09 5.37 39.82
N ASP A 535 -10.49 5.74 38.68
CA ASP A 535 -9.20 5.23 38.18
C ASP A 535 -9.14 3.72 37.81
N ASP A 536 -10.28 3.00 37.82
CA ASP A 536 -10.34 1.64 37.27
C ASP A 536 -10.43 1.65 35.73
N ALA A 537 -9.28 1.67 35.06
CA ALA A 537 -9.18 1.61 33.61
C ALA A 537 -9.85 0.37 32.96
N GLY A 538 -10.10 -0.69 33.75
CA GLY A 538 -10.78 -1.90 33.33
C GLY A 538 -12.30 -1.87 33.48
N ALA A 539 -12.85 -0.82 34.10
CA ALA A 539 -14.27 -0.73 34.40
C ALA A 539 -15.14 -0.87 33.13
N PRO A 540 -16.20 -1.69 33.18
CA PRO A 540 -17.08 -1.90 32.03
C PRO A 540 -17.82 -0.60 31.68
N LEU A 541 -18.09 -0.38 30.40
CA LEU A 541 -18.89 0.75 29.94
C LEU A 541 -20.37 0.55 30.34
N THR A 542 -20.90 1.41 31.21
CA THR A 542 -22.34 1.47 31.53
C THR A 542 -23.05 2.51 30.67
N SER A 543 -24.39 2.50 30.63
CA SER A 543 -25.18 3.51 29.90
C SER A 543 -24.96 4.92 30.46
N GLU A 544 -24.88 5.04 31.79
CA GLU A 544 -24.59 6.28 32.50
C GLU A 544 -23.23 6.87 32.11
N ILE A 545 -22.16 6.06 32.20
CA ILE A 545 -20.81 6.50 31.81
C ILE A 545 -20.76 6.84 30.32
N ALA A 546 -21.36 6.00 29.46
CA ALA A 546 -21.41 6.27 28.03
C ALA A 546 -22.14 7.59 27.73
N GLY A 547 -23.23 7.88 28.44
CA GLY A 547 -24.00 9.09 28.28
C GLY A 547 -23.22 10.35 28.66
N GLU A 548 -22.53 10.34 29.81
CA GLU A 548 -21.67 11.44 30.25
C GLU A 548 -20.54 11.73 29.25
N VAL A 549 -19.80 10.68 28.86
CA VAL A 549 -18.64 10.83 27.97
C VAL A 549 -19.08 11.25 26.56
N LEU A 550 -20.18 10.69 26.04
CA LEU A 550 -20.72 11.04 24.73
C LEU A 550 -21.30 12.45 24.70
N ALA A 551 -22.06 12.86 25.72
CA ALA A 551 -22.56 14.22 25.84
C ALA A 551 -21.40 15.22 25.88
N ARG A 552 -20.35 14.93 26.66
CA ARG A 552 -19.18 15.81 26.70
C ARG A 552 -18.50 15.92 25.34
N ALA A 553 -18.27 14.81 24.66
CA ALA A 553 -17.71 14.80 23.32
C ALA A 553 -18.56 15.62 22.34
N ALA A 554 -19.89 15.45 22.37
CA ALA A 554 -20.80 16.20 21.54
C ALA A 554 -20.74 17.72 21.81
N CYS A 555 -20.71 18.15 23.07
CA CYS A 555 -20.59 19.57 23.42
C CYS A 555 -19.27 20.21 22.97
N LEU A 556 -18.19 19.41 22.84
CA LEU A 556 -16.88 19.89 22.38
C LEU A 556 -16.75 19.95 20.85
N LEU A 557 -17.57 19.17 20.12
CA LEU A 557 -17.41 18.93 18.68
C LEU A 557 -18.57 19.43 17.82
N THR A 558 -19.77 19.45 18.37
CA THR A 558 -21.04 19.65 17.65
C THR A 558 -22.06 20.32 18.58
N THR A 559 -23.35 20.10 18.35
CA THR A 559 -24.44 20.60 19.17
C THR A 559 -24.51 19.84 20.49
N CYS A 560 -24.34 20.57 21.60
CA CYS A 560 -24.42 20.00 22.93
C CYS A 560 -25.84 19.51 23.24
N PRO A 561 -26.04 18.24 23.65
CA PRO A 561 -27.36 17.75 24.05
C PRO A 561 -27.84 18.42 25.36
N PRO A 562 -29.16 18.43 25.63
CA PRO A 562 -29.70 19.03 26.85
C PRO A 562 -29.16 18.45 28.17
N SER A 563 -28.87 17.15 28.19
CA SER A 563 -28.22 16.44 29.30
C SER A 563 -27.53 15.15 28.83
N SER A 564 -26.87 14.44 29.75
CA SER A 564 -26.29 13.10 29.54
C SER A 564 -27.32 11.97 29.60
N ALA A 565 -28.60 12.27 29.89
CA ALA A 565 -29.64 11.26 29.94
C ALA A 565 -29.86 10.61 28.57
N TRP A 566 -30.06 9.28 28.55
CA TRP A 566 -30.17 8.49 27.31
C TRP A 566 -31.25 9.00 26.36
N GLU A 567 -32.38 9.48 26.90
CA GLU A 567 -33.48 10.02 26.09
C GLU A 567 -33.10 11.34 25.40
N ASP A 568 -32.34 12.21 26.07
CA ASP A 568 -31.86 13.46 25.47
C ASP A 568 -30.82 13.18 24.38
N LEU A 569 -29.94 12.20 24.59
CA LEU A 569 -29.01 11.72 23.55
C LEU A 569 -29.75 11.14 22.35
N ARG A 570 -30.86 10.42 22.57
CA ARG A 570 -31.71 9.88 21.51
C ARG A 570 -32.40 11.00 20.72
N ILE A 571 -32.88 12.04 21.40
CA ILE A 571 -33.48 13.22 20.77
C ILE A 571 -32.44 13.97 19.93
N ALA A 572 -31.21 14.07 20.42
CA ALA A 572 -30.08 14.65 19.70
C ALA A 572 -29.60 13.78 18.52
N GLY A 573 -30.03 12.51 18.42
CA GLY A 573 -29.59 11.58 17.36
C GLY A 573 -28.29 10.84 17.68
N LEU A 574 -27.75 11.00 18.88
CA LEU A 574 -26.48 10.41 19.35
C LEU A 574 -26.65 8.98 19.90
N ALA A 575 -27.87 8.57 20.22
CA ALA A 575 -28.21 7.23 20.68
C ALA A 575 -29.45 6.68 19.96
N THR A 576 -29.59 5.35 19.93
CA THR A 576 -30.75 4.68 19.33
C THR A 576 -31.31 3.60 20.25
N GLY A 577 -32.64 3.41 20.23
CA GLY A 577 -33.32 2.40 21.04
C GLY A 577 -33.43 2.77 22.52
N PRO A 578 -34.00 1.86 23.34
CA PRO A 578 -34.12 2.05 24.78
C PRO A 578 -32.74 1.99 25.47
N GLU A 579 -32.65 2.58 26.67
CA GLU A 579 -31.43 2.56 27.47
C GLU A 579 -31.01 1.12 27.81
N PRO A 580 -29.78 0.70 27.49
CA PRO A 580 -29.26 -0.62 27.84
C PRO A 580 -29.25 -0.82 29.37
N GLN A 581 -29.82 -1.95 29.83
CA GLN A 581 -29.87 -2.30 31.26
C GLN A 581 -28.63 -3.05 31.75
N ALA A 582 -27.76 -3.46 30.84
CA ALA A 582 -26.51 -4.17 31.10
C ALA A 582 -25.32 -3.35 30.60
N GLY A 583 -24.10 -3.77 30.95
CA GLY A 583 -22.88 -3.19 30.39
C GLY A 583 -22.90 -3.23 28.86
N LEU A 584 -22.43 -2.15 28.23
CA LEU A 584 -22.45 -1.97 26.79
C LEU A 584 -21.43 -2.88 26.12
N THR A 585 -21.82 -3.34 24.94
CA THR A 585 -20.95 -4.11 24.07
C THR A 585 -20.08 -3.21 23.21
N ARG A 586 -19.07 -3.80 22.56
CA ARG A 586 -18.30 -3.12 21.52
C ARG A 586 -19.19 -2.63 20.38
N GLY A 587 -20.17 -3.41 19.97
CA GLY A 587 -21.17 -3.01 18.96
C GLY A 587 -21.96 -1.78 19.38
N ASP A 588 -22.33 -1.66 20.66
CA ASP A 588 -23.00 -0.46 21.19
C ASP A 588 -22.08 0.77 21.14
N SER A 589 -20.83 0.61 21.59
CA SER A 589 -19.83 1.69 21.53
C SER A 589 -19.60 2.20 20.10
N TYR A 590 -19.57 1.31 19.11
CA TYR A 590 -19.47 1.69 17.71
C TYR A 590 -20.70 2.43 17.20
N ARG A 591 -21.92 2.02 17.58
CA ARG A 591 -23.14 2.75 17.19
C ARG A 591 -23.16 4.18 17.75
N LEU A 592 -22.80 4.35 19.02
CA LEU A 592 -22.71 5.68 19.65
C LEU A 592 -21.63 6.56 18.99
N ALA A 593 -20.44 6.01 18.78
CA ALA A 593 -19.34 6.73 18.12
C ALA A 593 -19.64 7.07 16.67
N ALA A 594 -20.29 6.18 15.92
CA ALA A 594 -20.71 6.43 14.54
C ALA A 594 -21.84 7.47 14.45
N ALA A 595 -22.73 7.53 15.44
CA ALA A 595 -23.75 8.57 15.51
C ALA A 595 -23.11 9.96 15.68
N LEU A 596 -22.15 10.10 16.61
CA LEU A 596 -21.35 11.31 16.74
C LEU A 596 -20.61 11.62 15.43
N ALA A 597 -19.90 10.66 14.86
CA ALA A 597 -19.20 10.85 13.58
C ALA A 597 -20.10 11.31 12.42
N GLY A 598 -21.39 10.93 12.45
CA GLY A 598 -22.39 11.35 11.47
C GLY A 598 -22.81 12.82 11.54
N GLU A 599 -22.46 13.53 12.62
CA GLU A 599 -22.67 14.98 12.77
C GLU A 599 -21.44 15.81 12.33
N ALA A 600 -20.38 15.15 11.86
CA ALA A 600 -19.20 15.84 11.36
C ALA A 600 -19.52 16.65 10.07
N PRO A 601 -18.85 17.81 9.87
CA PRO A 601 -19.14 18.72 8.76
C PRO A 601 -18.75 18.20 7.37
#